data_AF-A0A401UA93-F1
#
_entry.id   AF-A0A401UA93-F1
#
_cell.length_a   1.000
_cell.length_b   1.000
_cell.length_c   1.000
_cell.angle_alpha   90.00
_cell.angle_beta   90.00
_cell.angle_gamma   90.00
#
_symmetry.space_group_name_H-M   'P 1'
#
loop_
_entity.id
_entity.type
_entity.pdbx_description
1 polymer ?
#
loop_
_entity_poly.entity_id
_entity_poly.type
_entity_poly.pdbx_seq_one_letter_code
_entity_poly.pdbx_strand_id
1 'polypeptide(L)'
;MVPIETLLIEEKSTEIKRRVFSDSLLQLNTNQVEDAFQLENHHFGDFFCDRASFYVIDEPANTFYSKEASSITLFYIDGALRQTKYLLKDDISGDLIRSYGNFKIAGFDDKNKQLIKARSILKKSYHGVIIEPALDNYELRWVFNDREIKYRVKRVGEEVEFKFVERVKNFEKEFSSIEKMCS
;
A
#
# COMPACT_ATOMS: atom_id res chain seq x y z
N MET A 1 -59.30 10.37 -13.40
CA MET A 1 -58.32 11.41 -13.01
C MET A 1 -57.67 10.95 -11.72
N VAL A 2 -56.40 10.57 -11.78
CA VAL A 2 -55.59 10.19 -10.62
C VAL A 2 -54.35 11.11 -10.68
N PRO A 3 -53.99 11.82 -9.60
CA PRO A 3 -52.76 12.60 -9.60
C PRO A 3 -51.58 11.67 -9.38
N ILE A 4 -50.59 11.74 -10.27
CA ILE A 4 -49.29 11.10 -10.08
C ILE A 4 -48.47 12.07 -9.21
N GLU A 5 -48.27 11.71 -7.95
CA GLU A 5 -47.26 12.35 -7.10
C GLU A 5 -45.88 11.98 -7.65
N THR A 6 -45.23 12.95 -8.25
CA THR A 6 -43.81 12.88 -8.61
C THR A 6 -42.99 12.89 -7.32
N LEU A 7 -42.64 11.71 -6.82
CA LEU A 7 -41.63 11.52 -5.79
C LEU A 7 -40.26 11.87 -6.37
N LEU A 8 -39.78 13.06 -6.05
CA LEU A 8 -38.38 13.45 -6.18
C LEU A 8 -37.54 12.54 -5.27
N ILE A 9 -36.79 11.63 -5.88
CA ILE A 9 -35.69 10.95 -5.22
C ILE A 9 -34.57 11.99 -5.07
N GLU A 10 -34.39 12.51 -3.86
CA GLU A 10 -33.18 13.24 -3.50
C GLU A 10 -31.99 12.27 -3.59
N GLU A 11 -31.24 12.34 -4.68
CA GLU A 11 -29.89 11.77 -4.74
C GLU A 11 -29.00 12.53 -3.75
N LYS A 12 -28.92 12.02 -2.52
CA LYS A 12 -27.84 12.39 -1.60
C LYS A 12 -26.53 11.89 -2.20
N SER A 13 -25.89 12.74 -3.00
CA SER A 13 -24.47 12.63 -3.32
C SER A 13 -23.69 12.77 -2.01
N THR A 14 -23.34 11.65 -1.38
CA THR A 14 -22.34 11.60 -0.31
C THR A 14 -20.99 11.84 -0.96
N GLU A 15 -20.64 13.10 -1.12
CA GLU A 15 -19.29 13.53 -1.44
C GLU A 15 -18.38 13.10 -0.27
N ILE A 16 -17.70 11.96 -0.42
CA ILE A 16 -16.70 11.49 0.55
C ILE A 16 -15.56 12.50 0.49
N LYS A 17 -15.58 13.48 1.39
CA LYS A 17 -14.49 14.45 1.53
C LYS A 17 -13.22 13.68 1.88
N ARG A 18 -12.27 13.65 0.94
CA ARG A 18 -10.94 13.06 1.15
C ARG A 18 -10.31 13.67 2.39
N ARG A 19 -9.86 12.80 3.31
CA ARG A 19 -9.27 13.20 4.59
C ARG A 19 -7.76 13.02 4.55
N VAL A 20 -7.03 13.93 5.22
CA VAL A 20 -5.61 13.76 5.52
C VAL A 20 -5.49 13.06 6.87
N PHE A 21 -4.72 11.98 6.91
CA PHE A 21 -4.36 11.21 8.11
C PHE A 21 -2.98 11.61 8.59
N SER A 22 -2.73 11.54 9.90
CA SER A 22 -1.42 11.91 10.45
C SER A 22 -0.34 10.86 10.11
N ASP A 23 0.88 11.32 9.84
CA ASP A 23 2.02 10.42 9.56
C ASP A 23 2.33 9.48 10.72
N SER A 24 2.00 9.87 11.97
CA SER A 24 2.15 9.03 13.15
C SER A 24 1.31 7.76 13.06
N LEU A 25 0.06 7.87 12.58
CA LEU A 25 -0.90 6.76 12.50
C LEU A 25 -0.49 5.73 11.43
N LEU A 26 0.34 6.15 10.48
CA LEU A 26 0.80 5.32 9.36
C LEU A 26 2.13 4.59 9.66
N GLN A 27 2.75 4.88 10.81
CA GLN A 27 4.03 4.31 11.22
C GLN A 27 3.88 2.95 11.90
N LEU A 28 4.81 2.05 11.63
CA LEU A 28 4.82 0.74 12.25
C LEU A 28 4.95 0.82 13.78
N ASN A 29 4.37 -0.18 14.46
CA ASN A 29 4.34 -0.37 15.90
C ASN A 29 3.59 0.72 16.69
N THR A 30 2.74 1.53 16.04
CA THR A 30 1.75 2.32 16.77
C THR A 30 0.63 1.45 17.31
N ASN A 31 -0.01 1.92 18.38
CA ASN A 31 -1.09 1.21 19.05
C ASN A 31 -2.45 1.64 18.47
N GLN A 32 -3.27 0.65 18.10
CA GLN A 32 -4.61 0.83 17.56
C GLN A 32 -5.51 1.70 18.44
N VAL A 33 -5.34 1.62 19.77
CA VAL A 33 -6.14 2.39 20.74
C VAL A 33 -5.92 3.90 20.58
N GLU A 34 -4.71 4.33 20.22
CA GLU A 34 -4.39 5.74 20.00
C GLU A 34 -4.97 6.24 18.67
N ASP A 35 -5.14 5.34 17.70
CA ASP A 35 -5.58 5.63 16.33
C ASP A 35 -7.10 5.41 16.11
N ALA A 36 -7.78 4.76 17.04
CA ALA A 36 -9.15 4.23 16.89
C ALA A 36 -10.16 5.29 16.42
N PHE A 37 -10.12 6.50 17.00
CA PHE A 37 -11.05 7.57 16.64
C PHE A 37 -10.85 8.08 15.20
N GLN A 38 -9.62 8.01 14.67
CA GLN A 38 -9.35 8.42 13.30
C GLN A 38 -9.72 7.32 12.28
N LEU A 39 -9.74 6.06 12.72
CA LEU A 39 -9.90 4.89 11.88
C LEU A 39 -11.28 4.23 11.93
N GLU A 40 -12.18 4.67 12.81
CA GLU A 40 -13.49 4.04 13.05
C GLU A 40 -14.29 3.79 11.76
N ASN A 41 -14.36 4.80 10.88
CA ASN A 41 -15.09 4.70 9.60
C ASN A 41 -14.34 3.94 8.50
N HIS A 42 -13.13 3.45 8.80
CA HIS A 42 -12.25 2.75 7.87
C HIS A 42 -12.04 1.29 8.26
N HIS A 43 -12.71 0.82 9.32
CA HIS A 43 -12.61 -0.57 9.76
C HIS A 43 -13.24 -1.50 8.71
N PHE A 44 -12.43 -2.40 8.18
CA PHE A 44 -12.87 -3.39 7.20
C PHE A 44 -13.34 -4.68 7.89
N GLY A 45 -12.65 -5.07 8.97
CA GLY A 45 -13.05 -6.23 9.77
C GLY A 45 -11.94 -6.76 10.66
N ASP A 46 -12.36 -7.65 11.56
CA ASP A 46 -11.51 -8.40 12.48
C ASP A 46 -11.51 -9.89 12.12
N PHE A 47 -10.35 -10.52 12.23
CA PHE A 47 -10.10 -11.89 11.79
C PHE A 47 -9.21 -12.62 12.80
N PHE A 48 -9.18 -13.95 12.68
CA PHE A 48 -8.33 -14.84 13.50
C PHE A 48 -8.54 -14.63 15.01
N CYS A 49 -9.77 -14.85 15.47
CA CYS A 49 -10.19 -14.61 16.85
C CYS A 49 -9.96 -13.16 17.32
N ASP A 50 -10.30 -12.20 16.45
CA ASP A 50 -10.13 -10.75 16.70
C ASP A 50 -8.69 -10.31 16.98
N ARG A 51 -7.71 -11.12 16.55
CA ARG A 51 -6.28 -10.81 16.70
C ARG A 51 -5.70 -10.03 15.53
N ALA A 52 -6.39 -10.00 14.39
CA ALA A 52 -6.00 -9.19 13.25
C ALA A 52 -7.12 -8.23 12.86
N SER A 53 -6.84 -6.93 12.89
CA SER A 53 -7.75 -5.89 12.44
C SER A 53 -7.22 -5.23 11.18
N PHE A 54 -8.11 -4.99 10.22
CA PHE A 54 -7.76 -4.38 8.94
C PHE A 54 -8.54 -3.09 8.77
N TYR A 55 -7.82 -2.04 8.36
CA TYR A 55 -8.42 -0.75 8.05
C TYR A 55 -8.09 -0.37 6.61
N VAL A 56 -9.09 0.04 5.85
CA VAL A 56 -8.96 0.46 4.45
C VAL A 56 -9.40 1.91 4.33
N ILE A 57 -8.46 2.75 3.94
CA ILE A 57 -8.68 4.17 3.70
C ILE A 57 -8.68 4.38 2.19
N ASP A 58 -9.85 4.56 1.62
CA ASP A 58 -10.04 4.83 0.20
C ASP A 58 -9.88 6.32 -0.11
N GLU A 59 -9.18 6.61 -1.22
CA GLU A 59 -8.90 7.95 -1.71
C GLU A 59 -8.45 8.97 -0.63
N PRO A 60 -7.42 8.66 0.18
CA PRO A 60 -6.92 9.63 1.16
C PRO A 60 -6.39 10.88 0.45
N ALA A 61 -6.51 12.03 1.13
CA ALA A 61 -5.87 13.26 0.66
C ALA A 61 -4.35 13.28 0.94
N ASN A 62 -3.83 12.25 1.61
CA ASN A 62 -2.40 12.06 1.85
C ASN A 62 -1.62 11.93 0.55
N THR A 63 -0.40 12.46 0.57
CA THR A 63 0.60 12.19 -0.46
C THR A 63 1.74 11.39 0.13
N PHE A 64 2.32 10.50 -0.67
CA PHE A 64 3.49 9.71 -0.32
C PHE A 64 4.56 9.92 -1.39
N TYR A 65 5.72 10.45 -1.01
CA TYR A 65 6.72 10.97 -1.97
C TYR A 65 6.11 11.93 -3.01
N SER A 66 5.25 12.85 -2.55
CA SER A 66 4.52 13.82 -3.39
C SER A 66 3.58 13.18 -4.43
N LYS A 67 3.24 11.90 -4.29
CA LYS A 67 2.27 11.18 -5.13
C LYS A 67 1.01 10.87 -4.36
N GLU A 68 -0.13 10.94 -5.03
CA GLU A 68 -1.41 10.57 -4.44
C GLU A 68 -1.49 9.05 -4.23
N ALA A 69 -2.07 8.66 -3.10
CA ALA A 69 -2.47 7.29 -2.84
C ALA A 69 -3.93 7.09 -3.29
N SER A 70 -4.18 6.00 -4.03
CA SER A 70 -5.53 5.52 -4.32
C SER A 70 -6.16 4.87 -3.09
N SER A 71 -5.37 4.14 -2.31
CA SER A 71 -5.80 3.61 -1.02
C SER A 71 -4.63 3.32 -0.08
N ILE A 72 -4.92 3.30 1.21
CA ILE A 72 -4.02 2.89 2.28
C ILE A 72 -4.68 1.73 3.03
N THR A 73 -3.94 0.66 3.29
CA THR A 73 -4.38 -0.46 4.12
C THR A 73 -3.47 -0.60 5.32
N LEU A 74 -4.05 -0.60 6.51
CA LEU A 74 -3.37 -0.81 7.79
C LEU A 74 -3.69 -2.20 8.32
N PHE A 75 -2.66 -2.91 8.76
CA PHE A 75 -2.76 -4.27 9.28
C PHE A 75 -2.29 -4.28 10.73
N TYR A 76 -3.24 -4.38 11.65
CA TYR A 76 -2.96 -4.53 13.07
C TYR A 76 -2.93 -6.00 13.45
N ILE A 77 -1.95 -6.40 14.26
CA ILE A 77 -1.91 -7.72 14.91
C ILE A 77 -1.78 -7.49 16.41
N ASP A 78 -2.70 -8.07 17.17
CA ASP A 78 -2.81 -7.90 18.63
C ASP A 78 -2.78 -6.41 19.04
N GLY A 79 -3.46 -5.55 18.28
CA GLY A 79 -3.54 -4.11 18.56
C GLY A 79 -2.36 -3.26 18.11
N ALA A 80 -1.29 -3.84 17.54
CA ALA A 80 -0.13 -3.11 17.05
C ALA A 80 -0.08 -3.06 15.52
N LEU A 81 0.20 -1.88 14.93
CA LEU A 81 0.32 -1.73 13.49
C LEU A 81 1.58 -2.45 12.98
N ARG A 82 1.40 -3.58 12.27
CA ARG A 82 2.53 -4.41 11.82
C ARG A 82 2.85 -4.25 10.33
N GLN A 83 1.90 -3.76 9.54
CA GLN A 83 2.10 -3.49 8.12
C GLN A 83 1.23 -2.33 7.64
N THR A 84 1.82 -1.49 6.81
CA THR A 84 1.15 -0.41 6.07
C THR A 84 1.34 -0.67 4.58
N LYS A 85 0.25 -0.63 3.81
CA LYS A 85 0.27 -0.79 2.36
C LYS A 85 -0.33 0.44 1.70
N TYR A 86 0.31 0.93 0.64
CA TYR A 86 -0.21 1.98 -0.22
C TYR A 86 -0.40 1.43 -1.63
N LEU A 87 -1.55 1.74 -2.23
CA LEU A 87 -1.71 1.74 -3.68
C LEU A 87 -1.56 3.17 -4.18
N LEU A 88 -0.61 3.40 -5.08
CA LEU A 88 -0.25 4.74 -5.56
C LEU A 88 -0.72 4.92 -7.00
N LYS A 89 -0.97 6.19 -7.37
CA LYS A 89 -1.35 6.55 -8.74
C LYS A 89 -0.15 6.66 -9.69
N ASP A 90 1.05 6.88 -9.14
CA ASP A 90 2.27 7.11 -9.89
C ASP A 90 3.44 6.26 -9.39
N ASP A 91 4.43 6.06 -10.27
CA ASP A 91 5.66 5.35 -9.92
C ASP A 91 6.59 6.21 -9.06
N ILE A 92 6.96 5.70 -7.88
CA ILE A 92 7.91 6.32 -6.93
C ILE A 92 9.24 5.56 -6.81
N SER A 93 9.53 4.59 -7.71
CA SER A 93 10.74 3.77 -7.63
C SER A 93 12.03 4.60 -7.51
N GLY A 94 12.14 5.68 -8.29
CA GLY A 94 13.29 6.59 -8.23
C GLY A 94 13.47 7.25 -6.86
N ASP A 95 12.37 7.69 -6.23
CA ASP A 95 12.39 8.30 -4.90
C ASP A 95 12.81 7.31 -3.82
N LEU A 96 12.33 6.07 -3.90
CA LEU A 96 12.69 5.00 -2.97
C LEU A 96 14.16 4.62 -3.09
N ILE A 97 14.68 4.51 -4.31
CA ILE A 97 16.11 4.20 -4.55
C ILE A 97 16.99 5.30 -3.98
N ARG A 98 16.62 6.58 -4.18
CA ARG A 98 17.35 7.71 -3.60
C ARG A 98 17.33 7.70 -2.06
N SER A 99 16.19 7.35 -1.48
CA SER A 99 15.97 7.44 -0.02
C SER A 99 16.58 6.27 0.74
N TYR A 100 16.50 5.06 0.20
CA TYR A 100 16.91 3.84 0.90
C TYR A 100 18.18 3.19 0.34
N GLY A 101 18.68 3.65 -0.81
CA GLY A 101 19.90 3.14 -1.41
C GLY A 101 19.75 1.68 -1.86
N ASN A 102 20.71 0.83 -1.46
CA ASN A 102 20.86 -0.54 -1.96
C ASN A 102 19.59 -1.38 -1.77
N PHE A 103 19.17 -2.07 -2.84
CA PHE A 103 17.97 -2.88 -2.89
C PHE A 103 18.20 -4.22 -3.58
N LYS A 104 17.28 -5.16 -3.34
CA LYS A 104 17.12 -6.36 -4.16
C LYS A 104 15.99 -6.14 -5.17
N ILE A 105 16.12 -6.69 -6.37
CA ILE A 105 15.08 -6.65 -7.40
C ILE A 105 14.70 -8.07 -7.82
N ALA A 106 13.41 -8.30 -8.07
CA ALA A 106 12.88 -9.55 -8.61
C ALA A 106 11.90 -9.27 -9.75
N GLY A 107 12.01 -10.02 -10.85
CA GLY A 107 11.06 -9.99 -11.96
C GLY A 107 10.01 -11.08 -11.81
N PHE A 108 8.76 -10.77 -12.17
CA PHE A 108 7.62 -11.69 -11.96
C PHE A 108 7.16 -12.41 -13.22
N ASP A 109 7.80 -12.15 -14.36
CA ASP A 109 7.67 -12.91 -15.60
C ASP A 109 9.05 -13.19 -16.22
N ASP A 110 9.08 -14.03 -17.24
CA ASP A 110 10.35 -14.47 -17.84
C ASP A 110 11.08 -13.33 -18.55
N LYS A 111 10.37 -12.39 -19.17
CA LYS A 111 10.94 -11.18 -19.76
C LYS A 111 11.71 -10.38 -18.72
N ASN A 112 11.08 -10.01 -17.61
CA ASN A 112 11.68 -9.20 -16.55
C ASN A 112 12.81 -9.95 -15.85
N LYS A 113 12.67 -11.26 -15.61
CA LYS A 113 13.75 -12.10 -15.06
C LYS A 113 14.98 -12.10 -15.97
N GLN A 114 14.81 -12.19 -17.29
CA GLN A 114 15.92 -12.14 -18.24
C GLN A 114 16.57 -10.75 -18.28
N LEU A 115 15.77 -9.68 -18.33
CA LEU A 115 16.25 -8.30 -18.32
C LEU A 115 17.10 -7.98 -17.08
N ILE A 116 16.66 -8.42 -15.89
CA ILE A 116 17.38 -8.25 -14.63
C ILE A 116 18.73 -8.99 -14.64
N LYS A 117 18.79 -10.18 -15.26
CA LYS A 117 20.04 -10.96 -15.35
C LYS A 117 21.03 -10.37 -16.37
N ALA A 118 20.54 -9.79 -17.45
CA ALA A 118 21.35 -9.44 -18.62
C ALA A 118 21.84 -7.99 -18.64
N ARG A 119 21.24 -7.07 -17.88
CA ARG A 119 21.46 -5.62 -18.04
C ARG A 119 21.71 -4.88 -16.72
N SER A 120 22.28 -3.68 -16.84
CA SER A 120 22.20 -2.67 -15.78
C SER A 120 20.75 -2.28 -15.56
N ILE A 121 20.19 -2.67 -14.41
CA ILE A 121 18.82 -2.39 -13.98
C ILE A 121 18.57 -0.91 -13.68
N LEU A 122 19.64 -0.14 -13.47
CA LEU A 122 19.60 1.30 -13.24
C LEU A 122 20.06 2.06 -14.49
N LYS A 123 19.32 3.12 -14.81
CA LYS A 123 19.66 4.09 -15.87
C LYS A 123 19.74 5.48 -15.28
N LYS A 124 20.67 6.29 -15.77
CA LYS A 124 20.69 7.73 -15.51
C LYS A 124 19.67 8.41 -16.42
N SER A 125 18.88 9.30 -15.85
CA SER A 125 17.96 10.21 -16.52
C SER A 125 18.25 11.64 -16.08
N TYR A 126 17.63 12.62 -16.74
CA TYR A 126 17.74 14.03 -16.36
C TYR A 126 17.29 14.29 -14.90
N HIS A 127 16.36 13.48 -14.39
CA HIS A 127 15.81 13.61 -13.04
C HIS A 127 16.48 12.70 -11.99
N GLY A 128 17.56 12.01 -12.35
CA GLY A 128 18.33 11.16 -11.45
C GLY A 128 18.44 9.72 -11.93
N VAL A 129 18.37 8.77 -11.00
CA VAL A 129 18.47 7.34 -11.31
C VAL A 129 17.08 6.75 -11.39
N ILE A 130 16.79 6.05 -12.48
CA ILE A 130 15.52 5.35 -12.72
C ILE A 130 15.77 3.87 -12.97
N ILE A 131 14.75 3.04 -12.75
CA ILE A 131 14.74 1.66 -13.21
C ILE A 131 14.68 1.64 -14.75
N GLU A 132 15.35 0.67 -15.38
CA GLU A 132 15.26 0.40 -16.82
C GLU A 132 13.79 0.37 -17.29
N PRO A 133 13.35 1.30 -18.16
CA PRO A 133 11.94 1.42 -18.56
C PRO A 133 11.34 0.16 -19.20
N ALA A 134 12.18 -0.72 -19.75
CA ALA A 134 11.72 -2.01 -20.27
C ALA A 134 11.24 -2.99 -19.18
N LEU A 135 11.56 -2.73 -17.91
CA LEU A 135 11.03 -3.46 -16.75
C LEU A 135 9.65 -2.91 -16.38
N ASP A 136 8.64 -3.73 -16.57
CA ASP A 136 7.22 -3.41 -16.36
C ASP A 136 6.56 -4.30 -15.32
N ASN A 137 7.26 -5.34 -14.84
CA ASN A 137 6.70 -6.30 -13.92
C ASN A 137 7.76 -6.79 -12.91
N TYR A 138 8.07 -5.96 -11.92
CA TYR A 138 9.13 -6.20 -10.95
C TYR A 138 8.76 -5.79 -9.51
N GLU A 139 9.51 -6.27 -8.52
CA GLU A 139 9.48 -5.83 -7.12
C GLU A 139 10.87 -5.39 -6.68
N LEU A 140 10.94 -4.26 -5.97
CA LEU A 140 12.11 -3.79 -5.24
C LEU A 140 11.93 -4.11 -3.75
N ARG A 141 13.00 -4.54 -3.09
CA ARG A 141 12.97 -4.95 -1.67
C ARG A 141 14.16 -4.39 -0.90
N TRP A 142 13.86 -3.75 0.23
CA TRP A 142 14.83 -3.29 1.22
C TRP A 142 14.57 -4.00 2.54
N VAL A 143 15.63 -4.51 3.17
CA VAL A 143 15.53 -5.23 4.44
C VAL A 143 16.41 -4.51 5.45
N PHE A 144 15.79 -4.08 6.55
CA PHE A 144 16.45 -3.42 7.67
C PHE A 144 16.51 -4.38 8.87
N ASN A 145 16.95 -3.87 10.03
CA ASN A 145 17.07 -4.67 11.24
C ASN A 145 15.70 -5.10 11.79
N ASP A 146 14.76 -4.16 11.81
CA ASP A 146 13.43 -4.23 12.43
C ASP A 146 12.28 -4.27 11.42
N ARG A 147 12.49 -3.74 10.20
CA ARG A 147 11.46 -3.65 9.16
C ARG A 147 11.91 -4.10 7.78
N GLU A 148 10.93 -4.24 6.91
CA GLU A 148 11.08 -4.55 5.50
C GLU A 148 10.19 -3.63 4.67
N ILE A 149 10.73 -3.21 3.51
CA ILE A 149 10.00 -2.43 2.52
C ILE A 149 9.98 -3.22 1.21
N LYS A 150 8.81 -3.30 0.59
CA LYS A 150 8.59 -3.84 -0.75
C LYS A 150 7.89 -2.81 -1.61
N TYR A 151 8.31 -2.69 -2.85
CA TYR A 151 7.67 -1.84 -3.84
C TYR A 151 7.48 -2.59 -5.15
N ARG A 152 6.23 -2.75 -5.55
CA ARG A 152 5.79 -3.57 -6.68
C ARG A 152 5.29 -2.67 -7.80
N VAL A 153 5.83 -2.89 -8.99
CA VAL A 153 5.37 -2.29 -10.24
C VAL A 153 4.85 -3.38 -11.15
N LYS A 154 3.63 -3.22 -11.64
CA LYS A 154 2.99 -4.09 -12.63
C LYS A 154 2.33 -3.21 -13.68
N ARG A 155 2.76 -3.30 -14.93
CA ARG A 155 2.15 -2.66 -16.09
C ARG A 155 1.84 -3.76 -17.11
N VAL A 156 0.60 -4.24 -17.12
CA VAL A 156 0.18 -5.34 -18.01
C VAL A 156 -1.05 -4.87 -18.78
N GLY A 157 -0.88 -4.63 -20.09
CA GLY A 157 -1.92 -4.01 -20.89
C GLY A 157 -2.23 -2.60 -20.40
N GLU A 158 -3.49 -2.33 -20.10
CA GLU A 158 -3.97 -1.05 -19.54
C GLU A 158 -3.90 -1.03 -18.00
N GLU A 159 -3.68 -2.18 -17.35
CA GLU A 159 -3.62 -2.28 -15.89
C GLU A 159 -2.24 -1.82 -15.40
N VAL A 160 -2.23 -0.75 -14.61
CA VAL A 160 -1.03 -0.22 -13.95
C VAL A 160 -1.24 -0.23 -12.44
N GLU A 161 -0.40 -0.99 -11.74
CA GLU A 161 -0.37 -1.05 -10.28
C GLU A 161 1.00 -0.60 -9.76
N PHE A 162 0.97 0.36 -8.84
CA PHE A 162 2.09 0.77 -8.00
C PHE A 162 1.75 0.48 -6.55
N LYS A 163 2.42 -0.50 -5.95
CA LYS A 163 2.11 -0.96 -4.60
C LYS A 163 3.33 -0.87 -3.71
N PHE A 164 3.25 -0.04 -2.69
CA PHE A 164 4.25 0.07 -1.63
C PHE A 164 3.76 -0.68 -0.38
N VAL A 165 4.64 -1.44 0.26
CA VAL A 165 4.38 -2.13 1.51
C VAL A 165 5.55 -1.91 2.44
N GLU A 166 5.29 -1.42 3.64
CA GLU A 166 6.22 -1.38 4.76
C GLU A 166 5.68 -2.25 5.89
N ARG A 167 6.52 -3.07 6.50
CA ARG A 167 6.12 -4.00 7.57
C ARG A 167 7.24 -4.35 8.52
N VAL A 168 6.87 -4.80 9.72
CA VAL A 168 7.84 -5.38 10.65
C VAL A 168 8.44 -6.65 10.05
N LYS A 169 9.73 -6.89 10.30
CA LYS A 169 10.51 -7.95 9.63
C LYS A 169 9.93 -9.36 9.83
N ASN A 170 9.26 -9.59 10.95
CA ASN A 170 8.66 -10.87 11.34
C ASN A 170 7.16 -10.97 11.05
N PHE A 171 6.57 -10.01 10.33
CA PHE A 171 5.14 -9.95 10.03
C PHE A 171 4.55 -11.29 9.56
N GLU A 172 5.16 -11.90 8.53
CA GLU A 172 4.67 -13.17 7.95
C GLU A 172 4.62 -14.31 8.98
N LYS A 173 5.60 -14.35 9.89
CA LYS A 173 5.67 -15.36 10.94
C LYS A 173 4.59 -15.13 11.99
N GLU A 174 4.38 -13.88 12.41
CA GLU A 174 3.32 -13.52 13.36
C GLU A 174 1.94 -13.80 12.77
N PHE A 175 1.70 -13.34 11.55
CA PHE A 175 0.44 -13.53 10.83
C PHE A 175 0.11 -15.02 10.61
N SER A 176 1.07 -15.82 10.14
CA SER A 176 0.85 -17.26 9.98
C SER A 176 0.64 -17.98 11.32
N SER A 177 1.22 -17.47 12.42
CA SER A 177 1.02 -18.04 13.74
C SER A 177 -0.42 -17.84 14.22
N ILE A 178 -0.99 -16.64 14.05
CA ILE A 178 -2.36 -16.36 14.48
C ILE A 178 -3.39 -17.10 13.60
N GLU A 179 -3.12 -17.20 12.30
CA GLU A 179 -3.96 -17.94 11.36
C GLU A 179 -4.12 -19.41 11.80
N LYS A 180 -3.02 -20.07 12.16
CA LYS A 180 -3.02 -21.48 12.60
C LYS A 180 -3.66 -21.72 13.97
N MET A 181 -3.67 -20.72 14.85
CA MET A 181 -4.26 -20.85 16.19
C MET A 181 -5.80 -20.75 16.16
N CYS A 182 -6.35 -20.10 15.13
CA CYS A 182 -7.77 -19.78 14.99
C CYS A 182 -8.45 -20.50 13.82
N SER A 183 -7.73 -21.39 13.13
CA SER A 183 -8.25 -22.32 12.11
C SER A 183 -8.62 -23.66 12.75
#